data_AF-A0A5Q4DRZ7-F1
#
_entry.id   AF-A0A5Q4DRZ7-F1
#
_cell.length_a   1.000
_cell.length_b   1.000
_cell.length_c   1.000
_cell.angle_alpha   90.00
_cell.angle_beta   90.00
_cell.angle_gamma   90.00
#
_symmetry.space_group_name_H-M   'P 1'
#
loop_
_entity.id
_entity.type
_entity.pdbx_description
1 polymer ?
#
loop_
_entity_poly.entity_id
_entity_poly.type
_entity_poly.pdbx_seq_one_letter_code
_entity_poly.pdbx_strand_id
1 'polypeptide(L)'
;CTPCREGTGWMMRVMDRLLRGEAEIEEIDMLWDVTKQVEGHTICALGDAAAWPIQGLIRNFRDVIEDRITAQKAGRMSKVAAE
;
A
#
# COMPACT_ATOMS: atom_id res chain seq x y z
N CYS A 1 11.03 16.63 4.37
CA CYS A 1 10.68 17.33 3.10
C CYS A 1 9.25 16.99 2.72
N THR A 2 8.56 17.85 1.95
CA THR A 2 7.14 17.69 1.59
C THR A 2 6.76 16.29 1.07
N PRO A 3 7.47 15.68 0.09
CA PRO A 3 7.11 14.35 -0.39
C PRO A 3 7.15 13.29 0.71
N CYS A 4 8.15 13.33 1.60
CA CYS A 4 8.19 12.43 2.75
C CYS A 4 7.10 12.75 3.79
N ARG A 5 6.91 14.03 4.16
CA ARG A 5 5.97 14.44 5.23
C ARG A 5 4.51 14.14 4.87
N GLU A 6 4.10 14.54 3.67
CA GLU A 6 2.72 14.35 3.20
C GLU A 6 2.52 12.97 2.59
N GLY A 7 3.48 12.51 1.77
CA GLY A 7 3.39 11.24 1.06
C GLY A 7 3.36 10.05 2.02
N THR A 8 4.21 10.02 3.05
CA THR A 8 4.20 8.92 4.04
C THR A 8 2.89 8.89 4.83
N GLY A 9 2.34 10.05 5.18
CA GLY A 9 1.04 10.14 5.86
C GLY A 9 -0.14 9.68 4.99
N TRP A 10 -0.08 9.91 3.68
CA TRP A 10 -1.06 9.37 2.74
C TRP A 10 -0.89 7.86 2.55
N MET A 11 0.34 7.39 2.32
CA MET A 11 0.66 5.96 2.17
C MET A 11 0.15 5.14 3.37
N MET A 12 0.37 5.63 4.60
CA MET A 12 -0.12 4.96 5.81
C MET A 12 -1.65 4.84 5.87
N ARG A 13 -2.40 5.84 5.42
CA ARG A 13 -3.87 5.79 5.40
C ARG A 13 -4.39 4.78 4.39
N VAL A 14 -3.79 4.71 3.21
CA VAL A 14 -4.15 3.69 2.21
C VAL A 14 -3.78 2.30 2.72
N MET A 15 -2.62 2.15 3.35
CA MET A 15 -2.20 0.88 3.97
C MET A 15 -3.18 0.40 5.05
N ASP A 16 -3.71 1.29 5.90
CA ASP A 16 -4.74 0.91 6.91
C ASP A 16 -6.03 0.41 6.25
N ARG A 17 -6.45 1.05 5.14
CA ARG A 17 -7.62 0.60 4.37
C ARG A 17 -7.38 -0.74 3.66
N LEU A 18 -6.20 -0.94 3.09
CA LEU A 18 -5.79 -2.22 2.48
C LEU A 18 -5.76 -3.34 3.53
N LEU A 19 -5.28 -3.05 4.75
CA LEU A 19 -5.27 -4.00 5.86
C LEU A 19 -6.70 -4.47 6.21
N ARG A 20 -7.68 -3.55 6.20
CA ARG A 20 -9.11 -3.83 6.46
C ARG A 20 -9.86 -4.40 5.25
N GLY A 21 -9.26 -4.37 4.06
CA GLY A 21 -9.94 -4.75 2.81
C GLY A 21 -10.97 -3.72 2.33
N GLU A 22 -10.92 -2.48 2.83
CA GLU A 22 -11.83 -1.38 2.51
C GLU A 22 -11.31 -0.47 1.38
N ALA A 23 -10.26 -0.90 0.71
CA ALA A 23 -9.69 -0.21 -0.45
C ALA A 23 -10.23 -0.78 -1.76
N GLU A 24 -10.16 0.02 -2.82
CA GLU A 24 -10.41 -0.43 -4.19
C GLU A 24 -9.14 -1.01 -4.83
N ILE A 25 -9.28 -1.86 -5.84
CA ILE A 25 -8.12 -2.52 -6.49
C ILE A 25 -7.24 -1.47 -7.17
N GLU A 26 -7.85 -0.45 -7.75
CA GLU A 26 -7.17 0.68 -8.40
C GLU A 26 -6.34 1.50 -7.40
N GLU A 27 -6.66 1.47 -6.10
CA GLU A 27 -5.85 2.13 -5.08
C GLU A 27 -4.48 1.48 -4.88
N ILE A 28 -4.31 0.21 -5.25
CA ILE A 28 -3.01 -0.47 -5.20
C ILE A 28 -2.06 0.20 -6.21
N ASP A 29 -2.55 0.49 -7.41
CA ASP A 29 -1.75 1.12 -8.46
C ASP A 29 -1.50 2.60 -8.15
N MET A 30 -2.48 3.31 -7.61
CA MET A 30 -2.26 4.68 -7.11
C MET A 30 -1.23 4.71 -5.97
N LEU A 31 -1.27 3.73 -5.05
CA LEU A 31 -0.29 3.62 -3.98
C LEU A 31 1.12 3.38 -4.54
N TRP A 32 1.23 2.53 -5.57
CA TRP A 32 2.48 2.32 -6.28
C TRP A 32 3.06 3.63 -6.84
N ASP A 33 2.24 4.40 -7.56
CA ASP A 33 2.68 5.67 -8.14
C ASP A 33 3.12 6.68 -7.09
N VAL A 34 2.40 6.77 -5.97
CA VAL A 34 2.78 7.66 -4.85
C VAL A 34 4.11 7.22 -4.25
N THR A 35 4.38 5.92 -4.10
CA THR A 35 5.69 5.47 -3.60
C THR A 35 6.82 5.91 -4.53
N LYS A 36 6.59 5.97 -5.85
CA LYS A 36 7.58 6.47 -6.83
C LYS A 36 7.74 7.99 -6.80
N GLN A 37 6.71 8.72 -6.40
CA GLN A 37 6.81 10.18 -6.17
C GLN A 37 7.55 10.51 -4.87
N VAL A 38 7.54 9.61 -3.88
CA VAL A 38 8.32 9.79 -2.63
C VAL A 38 9.77 9.36 -2.84
N GLU A 39 9.99 8.23 -3.52
CA GLU A 39 11.32 7.73 -3.86
C GLU A 39 12.09 8.75 -4.71
N GLY A 40 13.33 9.04 -4.33
CA GLY A 40 14.23 9.95 -5.07
C GLY A 40 13.87 11.44 -5.04
N HIS A 41 12.73 11.82 -4.46
CA HIS A 41 12.30 13.22 -4.33
C HIS A 41 12.44 13.77 -2.91
N THR A 42 13.13 13.03 -2.03
CA THR A 42 13.28 13.37 -0.62
C THR A 42 14.71 13.81 -0.29
N ILE A 43 14.87 14.64 0.74
CA ILE A 43 16.19 15.19 1.14
C ILE A 43 17.13 14.08 1.67
N CYS A 44 16.59 13.07 2.34
CA CYS A 44 17.35 11.95 2.89
C CYS A 44 16.66 10.63 2.54
N ALA A 45 17.40 9.52 2.69
CA ALA A 45 16.94 8.17 2.34
C ALA A 45 15.77 7.62 3.19
N LEU A 46 15.25 8.39 4.15
CA LEU A 46 14.06 7.97 4.91
C LEU A 46 12.82 7.88 4.00
N GLY A 47 12.71 8.73 2.97
CA GLY A 47 11.64 8.63 1.99
C GLY A 47 11.68 7.31 1.23
N ASP A 48 12.87 6.94 0.76
CA ASP A 48 13.08 5.68 0.05
C ASP A 48 12.83 4.48 0.98
N ALA A 49 13.30 4.57 2.24
CA ALA A 49 13.06 3.55 3.26
C ALA A 49 11.56 3.38 3.61
N ALA A 50 10.74 4.42 3.45
CA ALA A 50 9.29 4.34 3.61
C ALA A 50 8.59 3.79 2.36
N ALA A 51 9.08 4.10 1.17
CA ALA A 51 8.51 3.69 -0.11
C ALA A 51 8.80 2.21 -0.46
N TRP A 52 10.03 1.76 -0.26
CA TRP A 52 10.48 0.42 -0.67
C TRP A 52 9.74 -0.76 -0.01
N PRO A 53 9.37 -0.72 1.28
CA PRO A 53 8.58 -1.79 1.89
C PRO A 53 7.22 -1.97 1.21
N ILE A 54 6.55 -0.86 0.88
CA ILE A 54 5.26 -0.87 0.19
C ILE A 54 5.43 -1.39 -1.25
N GLN A 55 6.46 -0.93 -1.95
CA GLN A 55 6.76 -1.44 -3.30
C GLN A 55 7.07 -2.95 -3.28
N GLY A 56 7.85 -3.41 -2.30
CA GLY A 56 8.15 -4.82 -2.11
C GLY A 56 6.91 -5.65 -1.82
N LEU A 57 6.01 -5.14 -0.96
CA LEU A 57 4.73 -5.77 -0.66
C LEU A 57 3.87 -5.90 -1.92
N ILE A 58 3.66 -4.81 -2.66
CA ILE A 58 2.85 -4.81 -3.88
C ILE A 58 3.45 -5.74 -4.93
N ARG A 59 4.76 -5.76 -5.12
CA ARG A 59 5.40 -6.63 -6.14
C ARG A 59 5.25 -8.11 -5.87
N ASN A 60 5.31 -8.53 -4.60
CA ASN A 60 5.40 -9.94 -4.24
C ASN A 60 4.06 -10.52 -3.74
N PHE A 61 3.15 -9.67 -3.27
CA PHE A 61 1.93 -10.09 -2.58
C PHE A 61 0.68 -9.32 -3.07
N ARG A 62 0.68 -8.85 -4.32
CA ARG A 62 -0.48 -8.15 -4.90
C ARG A 62 -1.74 -8.99 -4.86
N ASP A 63 -1.61 -10.25 -5.21
CA ASP A 63 -2.66 -11.28 -5.19
C ASP A 63 -3.28 -11.44 -3.80
N VAL A 64 -2.46 -11.41 -2.75
CA VAL A 64 -2.93 -11.47 -1.34
C VAL A 64 -3.77 -10.25 -0.99
N ILE A 65 -3.33 -9.06 -1.43
CA ILE A 65 -4.05 -7.81 -1.18
C ILE A 65 -5.39 -7.82 -1.94
N GLU A 66 -5.38 -8.22 -3.20
CA GLU A 66 -6.59 -8.33 -4.03
C GLU A 66 -7.59 -9.35 -3.49
N ASP A 67 -7.13 -10.52 -3.02
CA ASP A 67 -8.01 -11.49 -2.36
C ASP A 67 -8.63 -10.88 -1.11
N ARG A 68 -7.86 -10.14 -0.30
CA ARG A 68 -8.39 -9.50 0.91
C ARG A 68 -9.49 -8.49 0.61
N ILE A 69 -9.29 -7.63 -0.39
CA ILE A 69 -10.31 -6.66 -0.85
C ILE A 69 -11.55 -7.40 -1.35
N THR A 70 -11.35 -8.39 -2.21
CA THR A 70 -12.45 -9.17 -2.80
C THR A 70 -13.21 -9.96 -1.75
N ALA A 71 -12.49 -10.52 -0.77
CA ALA A 71 -13.06 -11.27 0.34
C ALA A 71 -13.94 -10.38 1.22
N GLN A 72 -13.44 -9.19 1.56
CA GLN A 72 -14.18 -8.21 2.35
C GLN A 72 -15.47 -7.78 1.64
N LYS A 73 -15.40 -7.48 0.33
CA LYS A 73 -16.58 -7.14 -0.47
C LYS A 73 -17.61 -8.27 -0.57
N ALA A 74 -17.15 -9.51 -0.62
CA ALA A 74 -18.01 -10.70 -0.66
C ALA A 74 -18.50 -11.15 0.73
N GLY A 75 -18.11 -10.48 1.82
CA GLY A 75 -18.47 -10.87 3.18
C GLY A 75 -17.89 -12.21 3.62
N ARG A 76 -16.78 -12.64 3.01
CA ARG A 76 -16.07 -13.89 3.31
C ARG A 76 -14.72 -13.61 3.97
N MET A 77 -14.18 -14.57 4.72
CA MET A 77 -12.81 -14.47 5.23
C MET A 77 -11.80 -14.60 4.07
N SER A 78 -10.73 -13.80 4.10
CA SER A 78 -9.62 -13.92 3.15
C SER A 78 -8.91 -15.27 3.36
N LYS A 79 -8.48 -15.90 2.26
CA LYS A 79 -7.83 -17.21 2.29
C LYS A 79 -6.54 -17.20 3.12
N VAL A 80 -5.85 -16.06 3.15
CA VAL A 80 -4.58 -15.86 3.86
C VAL A 80 -4.79 -15.56 5.34
N ALA A 81 -5.97 -15.09 5.76
CA ALA A 81 -6.28 -14.90 7.18
C ALA A 81 -6.65 -16.22 7.89
N ALA A 82 -6.84 -17.29 7.11
CA ALA A 82 -7.17 -18.63 7.59
C ALA A 82 -5.95 -19.57 7.68
N GLU A 83 -4.76 -19.06 7.33
CA GLU A 83 -3.46 -19.76 7.44
C GLU A 83 -2.65 -19.25 8.65
#